data_AF-A0A6S6SXC1-F1
#
_entry.id   AF-A0A6S6SXC1-F1
#
_cell.length_a   1.000
_cell.length_b   1.000
_cell.length_c   1.000
_cell.angle_alpha   90.00
_cell.angle_beta   90.00
_cell.angle_gamma   90.00
#
_symmetry.space_group_name_H-M   'P 1'
#
loop_
_entity.id
_entity.type
_entity.pdbx_description
1 polymer ?
#
loop_
_entity_poly.entity_id
_entity_poly.type
_entity_poly.pdbx_seq_one_letter_code
_entity_poly.pdbx_strand_id
1 'polypeptide(L)'
;MRNTLVLFKMTCLSVAVLAASPAVFAGEFSGNISLEGRYFTSDPAFPGQEENGGFSVSVEPEYKHKWDDDNQQFTFTPFYRWDENDDERTHADIRQLDYLIA
;
A
#
# COMPACT_ATOMS: atom_id res chain seq x y z
N MET A 1 -42.51 -24.87 4.48
CA MET A 1 -41.82 -23.81 3.71
C MET A 1 -40.37 -23.76 4.21
N ARG A 2 -39.39 -23.64 3.31
CA ARG A 2 -38.02 -24.15 3.44
C ARG A 2 -37.12 -23.31 4.36
N ASN A 3 -36.42 -23.99 5.28
CA ASN A 3 -35.25 -23.51 6.02
C ASN A 3 -34.10 -23.17 5.05
N THR A 4 -33.42 -22.05 5.27
CA THR A 4 -32.11 -21.77 4.65
C THR A 4 -31.07 -21.57 5.75
N LEU A 5 -30.33 -22.65 6.04
CA LEU A 5 -29.07 -22.59 6.76
C LEU A 5 -28.05 -21.86 5.90
N VAL A 6 -27.53 -20.73 6.38
CA VAL A 6 -26.37 -20.06 5.78
C VAL A 6 -25.12 -20.85 6.19
N LEU A 7 -24.53 -21.55 5.22
CA LEU A 7 -23.29 -22.31 5.39
C LEU A 7 -22.10 -21.35 5.28
N PHE A 8 -21.54 -20.93 6.40
CA PHE A 8 -20.33 -20.09 6.44
C PHE A 8 -19.11 -20.95 6.06
N LYS A 9 -18.73 -20.94 4.78
CA LYS A 9 -17.50 -21.60 4.32
C LYS A 9 -16.30 -20.75 4.77
N MET A 10 -15.74 -21.07 5.93
CA MET A 10 -14.38 -20.64 6.30
C MET A 10 -13.40 -21.30 5.33
N THR A 11 -12.91 -20.53 4.38
CA THR A 11 -11.86 -20.97 3.45
C THR A 11 -10.52 -20.67 4.12
N CYS A 12 -9.76 -21.72 4.46
CA CYS A 12 -8.40 -21.55 5.01
C CYS A 12 -7.50 -20.92 3.94
N LEU A 13 -6.96 -19.73 4.24
CA LEU A 13 -5.96 -19.06 3.42
C LEU A 13 -4.59 -19.66 3.72
N SER A 14 -4.10 -20.53 2.84
CA SER A 14 -2.76 -21.12 2.94
C SER A 14 -1.71 -20.07 2.60
N VAL A 15 -0.90 -19.63 3.57
CA VAL A 15 0.27 -18.78 3.31
C VAL A 15 1.42 -19.67 2.86
N ALA A 16 1.71 -19.68 1.57
CA ALA A 16 2.90 -20.32 1.02
C ALA A 16 4.12 -19.40 1.26
N VAL A 17 5.03 -19.83 2.14
CA VAL A 17 6.31 -19.13 2.35
C VAL A 17 7.26 -19.53 1.22
N LEU A 18 7.52 -18.63 0.28
CA LEU A 18 8.60 -18.81 -0.69
C LEU A 18 9.95 -18.54 0.00
N ALA A 19 10.82 -19.56 0.03
CA ALA A 19 12.20 -19.39 0.43
C ALA A 19 12.97 -18.62 -0.65
N ALA A 20 13.22 -17.33 -0.43
CA ALA A 20 14.07 -16.51 -1.30
C ALA A 20 15.55 -16.74 -0.93
N SER A 21 16.37 -17.12 -1.91
CA SER A 21 17.83 -17.10 -1.76
C SER A 21 18.31 -15.65 -1.72
N PRO A 22 19.29 -15.28 -0.87
CA PRO A 22 19.82 -13.92 -0.86
C PRO A 22 20.64 -13.70 -2.14
N ALA A 23 20.05 -13.03 -3.11
CA ALA A 23 20.79 -12.45 -4.21
C ALA A 23 21.54 -11.22 -3.70
N VAL A 24 22.84 -11.15 -3.98
CA VAL A 24 23.63 -9.94 -3.71
C VAL A 24 23.23 -8.90 -4.74
N PHE A 25 22.32 -8.01 -4.36
CA PHE A 25 21.93 -6.85 -5.15
C PHE A 25 22.68 -5.61 -4.66
N ALA A 26 23.29 -4.85 -5.58
CA ALA A 26 23.84 -3.53 -5.29
C ALA A 26 22.75 -2.45 -5.11
N GLY A 27 21.48 -2.82 -5.31
CA GLY A 27 20.32 -1.97 -5.02
C GLY A 27 19.67 -2.38 -3.72
N GLU A 28 19.40 -1.41 -2.86
CA GLU A 28 18.62 -1.53 -1.65
C GLU A 28 17.15 -1.25 -1.96
N PHE A 29 16.26 -2.14 -1.52
CA PHE A 29 14.82 -1.95 -1.62
C PHE A 29 14.24 -1.80 -0.21
N SER A 30 13.50 -0.72 0.02
CA SER A 30 12.89 -0.37 1.30
C SER A 30 11.47 0.14 1.06
N GLY A 31 10.76 0.59 2.11
CA GLY A 31 9.46 1.23 1.98
C GLY A 31 8.34 0.59 2.81
N ASN A 32 7.09 1.02 2.56
CA ASN A 32 5.93 0.60 3.33
C ASN A 32 4.71 0.26 2.48
N ILE A 33 3.88 -0.63 3.02
CA ILE A 33 2.51 -0.91 2.57
C ILE A 33 1.60 -0.63 3.76
N SER A 34 0.49 0.08 3.54
CA SER A 34 -0.43 0.49 4.60
C SER A 34 -1.87 0.19 4.22
N LEU A 35 -2.65 -0.28 5.20
CA LEU A 35 -4.10 -0.46 5.13
C LEU A 35 -4.72 0.39 6.24
N GLU A 36 -5.60 1.31 5.88
CA GLU A 36 -6.34 2.18 6.79
C GLU A 36 -7.83 1.85 6.70
N GLY A 37 -8.50 1.73 7.85
CA GLY A 37 -9.95 1.62 7.96
C GLY A 37 -10.50 2.74 8.83
N ARG A 38 -11.58 3.38 8.37
CA ARG A 38 -12.29 4.45 9.08
C ARG A 38 -13.75 4.02 9.30
N TYR A 39 -14.30 4.36 10.46
CA TYR A 39 -15.69 4.11 10.81
C TYR A 39 -16.29 5.33 11.49
N PHE A 40 -17.49 5.74 11.07
CA PHE A 40 -18.21 6.87 11.65
C PHE A 40 -19.36 6.36 12.52
N THR A 41 -19.42 6.80 13.77
CA THR A 41 -20.47 6.37 14.73
C THR A 41 -21.73 7.23 14.67
N SER A 42 -21.69 8.33 13.94
CA SER A 42 -22.75 9.33 13.86
C SER A 42 -23.19 9.48 12.42
N ASP A 43 -24.48 9.72 12.23
CA ASP A 43 -25.06 9.95 10.91
C ASP A 43 -24.44 11.20 10.25
N PRO A 44 -24.31 11.21 8.91
CA PRO A 44 -23.81 12.38 8.20
C PRO A 44 -24.71 13.60 8.43
N ALA A 45 -24.07 14.74 8.66
CA ALA A 45 -24.76 15.99 8.96
C ALA A 45 -25.40 16.62 7.71
N PHE A 46 -24.89 16.28 6.51
CA PHE A 46 -25.35 16.82 5.23
C PHE A 46 -25.42 15.74 4.15
N PRO A 47 -26.30 15.89 3.15
CA PRO A 47 -26.32 15.01 1.98
C PRO A 47 -24.97 14.99 1.26
N GLY A 48 -24.53 13.79 0.84
CA GLY A 48 -23.27 13.58 0.11
C GLY A 48 -22.05 13.30 0.99
N GLN A 49 -22.23 13.15 2.30
CA GLN A 49 -21.19 12.67 3.21
C GLN A 49 -21.26 11.15 3.38
N GLU A 50 -20.11 10.52 3.58
CA GLU A 50 -20.01 9.08 3.81
C GLU A 50 -20.69 8.63 5.10
N GLU A 51 -21.61 7.68 5.00
CA GLU A 51 -22.42 7.20 6.13
C GLU A 51 -21.66 6.25 7.07
N ASN A 52 -20.87 5.31 6.52
CA ASN A 52 -20.42 4.13 7.27
C ASN A 52 -18.90 4.03 7.44
N GLY A 53 -18.16 5.02 6.93
CA GLY A 53 -16.71 4.97 6.84
C GLY A 53 -16.23 4.29 5.56
N GLY A 54 -15.00 3.80 5.55
CA GLY A 54 -14.37 3.21 4.36
C GLY A 54 -12.94 2.76 4.61
N PHE A 55 -12.29 2.19 3.60
CA PHE A 55 -10.89 1.79 3.68
C PHE A 55 -10.02 2.43 2.59
N SER A 56 -8.72 2.49 2.88
CA SER A 56 -7.72 2.90 1.88
C SER A 56 -6.47 2.04 2.00
N VAL A 57 -5.79 1.87 0.87
CA VAL A 57 -4.53 1.15 0.76
C VAL A 57 -3.50 2.09 0.16
N SER A 58 -2.27 2.07 0.68
CA SER A 58 -1.15 2.78 0.05
C SER A 58 0.12 1.96 0.01
N VAL A 59 0.93 2.21 -1.01
CA VAL A 59 2.25 1.63 -1.20
C VAL A 59 3.27 2.74 -1.46
N GLU A 60 4.41 2.66 -0.80
CA GLU A 60 5.53 3.59 -0.94
C GLU A 60 6.83 2.79 -0.95
N PRO A 61 7.16 2.07 -2.03
CA PRO A 61 8.45 1.42 -2.16
C PRO A 61 9.55 2.46 -2.40
N GLU A 62 10.75 2.19 -1.90
CA GLU A 62 11.95 2.96 -2.16
C GLU A 62 13.00 2.05 -2.78
N TYR A 63 13.59 2.51 -3.88
CA TYR A 63 14.75 1.89 -4.49
C TYR A 63 15.94 2.83 -4.43
N LYS A 64 17.05 2.33 -3.89
CA LYS A 64 18.29 3.07 -3.76
C LYS A 64 19.44 2.27 -4.35
N HIS A 65 20.24 2.89 -5.21
CA HIS A 65 21.40 2.26 -5.81
C HIS A 65 22.62 3.15 -5.66
N LYS A 66 23.72 2.59 -5.14
CA LYS A 66 25.01 3.27 -5.03
C LYS A 66 26.06 2.54 -5.84
N TRP A 67 26.93 3.31 -6.49
CA TRP A 67 28.08 2.79 -7.24
C TRP A 67 29.23 3.79 -7.20
N ASP A 68 30.36 3.43 -7.83
CA ASP A 68 31.56 4.27 -7.89
C ASP A 68 32.12 4.60 -6.49
N ASP A 69 32.32 3.56 -5.67
CA ASP A 69 32.75 3.67 -4.27
C ASP A 69 31.90 4.66 -3.44
N ASP A 70 30.58 4.55 -3.61
CA ASP A 70 29.56 5.42 -3.01
C ASP A 70 29.57 6.89 -3.46
N ASN A 71 30.36 7.26 -4.48
CA ASN A 71 30.37 8.63 -5.01
C ASN A 71 29.13 8.95 -5.83
N GLN A 72 28.41 7.94 -6.33
CA GLN A 72 27.19 8.14 -7.10
C GLN A 72 26.03 7.38 -6.48
N GLN A 73 24.88 8.06 -6.38
CA GLN A 73 23.66 7.49 -5.82
C GLN A 73 22.45 7.86 -6.68
N PHE A 74 21.60 6.87 -6.94
CA PHE A 74 20.27 7.05 -7.49
C PHE A 74 19.22 6.64 -6.45
N THR A 75 18.20 7.48 -6.26
CA THR A 75 17.06 7.18 -5.38
C THR A 75 15.75 7.38 -6.12
N PHE A 76 14.84 6.42 -6.00
CA PHE A 76 13.49 6.51 -6.55
C PHE A 76 12.45 5.94 -5.59
N THR A 77 11.48 6.77 -5.22
CA THR A 77 10.41 6.44 -4.28
C THR A 77 9.05 6.82 -4.90
N PRO A 78 8.42 5.93 -5.68
CA PRO A 78 7.06 6.16 -6.15
C PRO A 78 6.07 5.93 -5.01
N PHE A 79 4.93 6.62 -5.09
CA PHE A 79 3.85 6.47 -4.13
C PHE A 79 2.53 6.26 -4.85
N TYR A 80 1.68 5.41 -4.29
CA TYR A 80 0.30 5.26 -4.72
C TYR A 80 -0.61 5.04 -3.53
N ARG A 81 -1.75 5.74 -3.52
CA ARG A 81 -2.88 5.49 -2.62
C ARG A 81 -4.13 5.25 -3.44
N TRP A 82 -4.91 4.28 -3.00
CA TRP A 82 -6.29 4.05 -3.42
C TRP A 82 -7.20 4.14 -2.20
N ASP A 83 -8.28 4.90 -2.31
CA ASP A 83 -9.32 5.10 -1.31
C ASP A 83 -10.66 4.64 -1.88
N GLU A 84 -11.45 3.93 -1.08
CA GLU A 84 -12.74 3.36 -1.51
C GLU A 84 -13.78 4.45 -1.81
N ASN A 85 -13.77 5.55 -1.07
CA ASN A 85 -14.87 6.51 -1.05
C ASN A 85 -14.49 7.90 -1.60
N ASP A 86 -13.20 8.19 -1.69
CA ASP A 86 -12.69 9.53 -2.00
C ASP A 86 -11.70 9.48 -3.17
N ASP A 87 -12.19 9.81 -4.37
CA ASP A 87 -11.38 9.83 -5.60
C ASP A 87 -10.26 10.87 -5.52
N GLU A 88 -10.46 11.99 -4.82
CA GLU A 88 -9.44 13.00 -4.58
C GLU A 88 -8.29 12.49 -3.68
N ARG A 89 -8.56 11.51 -2.79
CA ARG A 89 -7.52 10.81 -2.01
C ARG A 89 -6.80 9.72 -2.81
N THR A 90 -7.38 9.22 -3.90
CA THR A 90 -6.75 8.24 -4.79
C THR A 90 -5.77 8.95 -5.73
N HIS A 91 -4.48 8.73 -5.54
CA HIS A 91 -3.45 9.40 -6.35
C HIS A 91 -2.16 8.59 -6.44
N ALA A 92 -1.39 8.91 -7.47
CA ALA A 92 -0.02 8.46 -7.65
C ALA A 92 0.91 9.68 -7.72
N ASP A 93 2.06 9.58 -7.09
CA ASP A 93 3.11 10.60 -7.16
C ASP A 93 4.51 9.98 -7.06
N ILE A 94 5.53 10.85 -7.13
CA ILE A 94 6.93 10.49 -6.91
C ILE A 94 7.40 11.30 -5.70
N ARG A 95 7.63 10.61 -4.58
CA ARG A 95 8.08 11.22 -3.32
C ARG A 95 9.55 11.60 -3.35
N GLN A 96 10.35 10.81 -4.08
CA GLN A 96 11.76 11.09 -4.27
C GLN A 96 12.21 10.58 -5.64
N LEU A 97 12.95 11.43 -6.35
CA LEU A 97 13.68 11.07 -7.55
C LEU A 97 14.92 11.95 -7.61
N ASP A 98 16.06 11.39 -7.23
CA ASP A 98 17.32 12.12 -7.25
C ASP A 98 18.48 11.28 -7.78
N TYR A 99 19.49 12.01 -8.20
CA TYR A 99 20.77 11.50 -8.62
C TYR A 99 21.85 12.38 -7.99
N LEU A 100 22.64 11.82 -7.09
CA LEU A 100 23.68 12.51 -6.34
C LEU A 100 25.06 12.10 -6.85
N ILE A 101 25.96 13.07 -6.98
CA ILE A 101 27.38 12.88 -7.26
C ILE A 101 28.17 13.61 -6.17
N ALA A 102 29.09 12.92 -5.51
CA ALA A 102 30.01 13.47 -4.51
C ALA A 102 31.33 13.95 -5.12
#